data_AF-A0A3B5AKE9-F1
#
_entry.id   AF-A0A3B5AKE9-F1
#
_cell.length_a   1.000
_cell.length_b   1.000
_cell.length_c   1.000
_cell.angle_alpha   90.00
_cell.angle_beta   90.00
_cell.angle_gamma   90.00
#
_symmetry.space_group_name_H-M   'P 1'
#
loop_
_entity.id
_entity.type
_entity.pdbx_description
1 polymer ?
#
loop_
_entity_poly.entity_id
_entity_poly.type
_entity_poly.pdbx_seq_one_letter_code
_entity_poly.pdbx_strand_id
1 'polypeptide(L)'
;MFFVHYLGSVTSFMLLVMALDRFVAVCIPLRYPVLITNNIISVLCGFAWFIPLPLMVAIVLHALTLPYCKSNVIAQCYCDHISITSQACGEDVTIVAVTALCVAMLCLLLPLAFIVFSYISIFVAIVRISNAAGRRRTLSTCTPQILITCLFYLPRCFVYKNIYTYLKAANMLLRS
;
A
#
# COMPACT_ATOMS: atom_id res chain seq x y z
N MET A 1 -8.89 -4.87 12.51
CA MET A 1 -8.93 -4.19 11.20
C MET A 1 -8.27 -2.82 11.13
N PHE A 2 -8.85 -1.79 11.75
CA PHE A 2 -8.50 -0.40 11.45
C PHE A 2 -7.00 -0.08 11.59
N PHE A 3 -6.41 -0.31 12.77
CA PHE A 3 -5.02 0.04 13.03
C PHE A 3 -4.01 -0.68 12.12
N VAL A 4 -4.23 -1.97 11.85
CA VAL A 4 -3.33 -2.77 11.01
C VAL A 4 -3.33 -2.26 9.57
N HIS A 5 -4.52 -1.99 9.00
CA HIS A 5 -4.62 -1.45 7.64
C HIS A 5 -4.18 0.01 7.58
N TYR A 6 -4.49 0.82 8.59
CA TYR A 6 -4.04 2.20 8.68
C TYR A 6 -2.52 2.30 8.74
N LEU A 7 -1.88 1.67 9.72
CA LEU A 7 -0.43 1.65 9.85
C LEU A 7 0.22 1.03 8.62
N GLY A 8 -0.39 -0.03 8.08
CA GLY A 8 0.03 -0.62 6.82
C GLY A 8 -0.04 0.36 5.63
N SER A 9 -1.04 1.21 5.53
CA SER A 9 -1.09 2.23 4.49
C SER A 9 -0.08 3.35 4.76
N VAL A 10 0.05 3.82 6.00
CA VAL A 10 1.06 4.83 6.38
C VAL A 10 2.46 4.36 6.03
N THR A 11 2.83 3.11 6.35
CA THR A 11 4.14 2.54 5.97
C THR A 11 4.31 2.48 4.45
N SER A 12 3.25 2.14 3.70
CA SER A 12 3.24 2.12 2.23
C SER A 12 3.57 3.50 1.64
N PHE A 13 2.90 4.55 2.13
CA PHE A 13 3.14 5.94 1.70
C PHE A 13 4.50 6.46 2.16
N MET A 14 4.98 6.08 3.35
CA MET A 14 6.33 6.44 3.79
C MET A 14 7.42 5.81 2.91
N LEU A 15 7.25 4.55 2.50
CA LEU A 15 8.15 3.90 1.54
C LEU A 15 8.17 4.64 0.20
N LEU A 16 7.02 5.16 -0.25
CA LEU A 16 6.91 6.01 -1.43
C LEU A 16 7.69 7.33 -1.25
N VAL A 17 7.52 8.03 -0.12
CA VAL A 17 8.26 9.28 0.16
C VAL A 17 9.77 9.04 0.18
N MET A 18 10.23 7.95 0.79
CA MET A 18 11.65 7.59 0.77
C MET A 18 12.13 7.24 -0.64
N ALA A 19 11.31 6.57 -1.46
CA ALA A 19 11.67 6.25 -2.85
C ALA A 19 11.75 7.51 -3.72
N LEU A 20 10.86 8.47 -3.49
CA LEU A 20 10.86 9.77 -4.15
C LEU A 20 12.14 10.56 -3.81
N ASP A 21 12.49 10.64 -2.53
CA ASP A 21 13.72 11.31 -2.08
C ASP A 21 14.96 10.76 -2.82
N ARG A 22 15.12 9.42 -2.81
CA ARG A 22 16.24 8.78 -3.51
C ARG A 22 16.20 8.94 -5.02
N PHE A 23 15.02 8.90 -5.61
CA PHE A 23 14.86 9.14 -7.04
C PHE A 23 15.35 10.54 -7.42
N VAL A 24 14.92 11.59 -6.71
CA VAL A 24 15.34 12.96 -7.02
C VAL A 24 16.84 13.14 -6.76
N ALA A 25 17.38 12.56 -5.69
CA ALA A 25 18.80 12.64 -5.36
C ALA A 25 19.71 12.04 -6.44
N VAL A 26 19.31 10.91 -7.02
CA VAL A 26 20.14 10.17 -7.99
C VAL A 26 19.87 10.61 -9.43
N CYS A 27 18.61 10.76 -9.82
CA CYS A 27 18.22 11.04 -11.20
C CYS A 27 18.29 12.53 -11.54
N ILE A 28 18.12 13.43 -10.56
CA ILE A 28 18.06 14.89 -10.76
C ILE A 28 18.91 15.65 -9.70
N PRO A 29 20.21 15.33 -9.57
CA PRO A 29 21.04 15.85 -8.48
C PRO A 29 21.12 17.39 -8.46
N LEU A 30 21.15 18.05 -9.63
CA LEU A 30 21.20 19.52 -9.72
C LEU A 30 19.98 20.23 -9.15
N ARG A 31 18.81 19.58 -9.18
CA ARG A 31 17.56 20.16 -8.67
C ARG A 31 17.19 19.68 -7.27
N TYR A 32 17.90 18.69 -6.72
CA TYR A 32 17.64 18.14 -5.39
C TYR A 32 17.50 19.21 -4.28
N PRO A 33 18.43 20.18 -4.11
CA PRO A 33 18.32 21.14 -3.00
C PRO A 33 17.13 22.12 -3.12
N VAL A 34 16.53 22.24 -4.32
CA VAL A 34 15.36 23.09 -4.55
C VAL A 34 14.07 22.27 -4.42
N LEU A 35 14.06 21.02 -4.90
CA LEU A 35 12.89 20.15 -4.88
C LEU A 35 12.69 19.43 -3.54
N ILE A 36 13.77 19.08 -2.86
CA ILE A 36 13.74 18.35 -1.60
C ILE A 36 14.25 19.28 -0.51
N THR A 37 13.29 19.89 0.18
CA THR A 37 13.54 20.73 1.37
C THR A 37 12.89 20.06 2.59
N ASN A 38 13.36 20.40 3.79
CA ASN A 38 12.75 19.90 5.03
C ASN A 38 11.26 20.21 5.12
N ASN A 39 10.83 21.36 4.58
CA ASN A 39 9.42 21.75 4.53
C ASN A 39 8.62 20.82 3.61
N ILE A 40 9.12 20.54 2.40
CA ILE A 40 8.46 19.65 1.45
C ILE A 40 8.37 18.22 2.00
N ILE A 41 9.47 17.70 2.57
CA ILE A 41 9.47 16.36 3.17
C ILE A 41 8.51 16.30 4.37
N SER A 42 8.48 17.32 5.23
CA SER A 42 7.53 17.39 6.34
C SER A 42 6.08 17.35 5.86
N VAL A 43 5.76 18.11 4.82
CA VAL A 43 4.42 18.11 4.20
C VAL A 43 4.08 16.74 3.60
N LEU A 44 5.00 16.11 2.87
CA LEU A 44 4.81 14.78 2.30
C LEU A 44 4.60 13.71 3.39
N CYS A 45 5.38 13.78 4.46
CA CYS A 45 5.19 12.93 5.64
C CYS A 45 3.80 13.15 6.26
N GLY A 46 3.37 14.41 6.41
CA GLY A 46 2.01 14.74 6.85
C GLY A 46 0.95 14.07 5.97
N PHE A 47 1.05 14.21 4.65
CA PHE A 47 0.14 13.54 3.72
C PHE A 47 0.17 12.01 3.86
N ALA A 48 1.35 11.41 4.04
CA ALA A 48 1.48 9.97 4.24
C ALA A 48 0.77 9.47 5.52
N TRP A 49 0.67 10.30 6.56
CA TRP A 49 -0.08 9.99 7.79
C TRP A 49 -1.58 10.25 7.67
N PHE A 50 -1.97 11.36 7.04
CA PHE A 50 -3.35 11.84 7.06
C PHE A 50 -4.21 11.34 5.90
N ILE A 51 -3.66 11.07 4.70
CA ILE A 51 -4.43 10.54 3.56
C ILE A 51 -5.04 9.16 3.84
N PRO A 52 -4.34 8.21 4.47
CA PRO A 52 -4.92 6.89 4.77
C PRO A 52 -6.07 6.94 5.77
N LEU A 53 -6.09 7.94 6.66
CA LEU A 53 -7.05 8.02 7.76
C LEU A 53 -8.52 8.08 7.29
N PRO A 54 -8.95 9.04 6.45
CA PRO A 54 -10.33 9.10 5.98
C PRO A 54 -10.72 7.89 5.14
N LEU A 55 -9.78 7.30 4.38
CA LEU A 55 -10.05 6.07 3.61
C LEU A 55 -10.39 4.90 4.55
N MET A 56 -9.65 4.74 5.64
CA MET A 56 -9.92 3.70 6.63
C MET A 56 -11.20 3.97 7.40
N VAL A 57 -11.49 5.23 7.74
CA VAL A 57 -12.76 5.61 8.39
C VAL A 57 -13.94 5.30 7.46
N ALA A 58 -13.85 5.65 6.18
CA ALA A 58 -14.90 5.37 5.21
C ALA A 58 -15.17 3.86 5.07
N ILE A 59 -14.13 3.03 5.03
CA ILE A 59 -14.28 1.56 4.99
C ILE A 59 -15.02 1.06 6.25
N VAL A 60 -14.68 1.57 7.43
CA VAL A 60 -15.35 1.20 8.68
C VAL A 60 -16.81 1.65 8.68
N LEU A 61 -17.10 2.89 8.27
CA LEU A 61 -18.46 3.41 8.18
C LEU A 61 -19.32 2.57 7.23
N HIS A 62 -18.80 2.19 6.06
CA HIS A 62 -19.48 1.28 5.13
C HIS A 62 -19.71 -0.11 5.70
N ALA A 63 -18.80 -0.62 6.52
CA ALA A 63 -19.02 -1.89 7.22
C ALA A 63 -20.11 -1.77 8.29
N LEU A 64 -20.25 -0.62 8.95
CA LEU A 64 -21.27 -0.39 9.98
C LEU A 64 -22.69 -0.27 9.42
N THR A 65 -22.86 0.08 8.15
CA THR A 65 -24.19 0.18 7.52
C THR A 65 -24.81 -1.17 7.16
N LEU A 66 -24.05 -2.26 7.24
CA LEU A 66 -24.53 -3.60 6.88
C LEU A 66 -25.35 -4.24 8.01
N PRO A 67 -26.45 -4.96 7.70
CA PRO A 67 -27.16 -5.74 8.69
C PRO A 67 -26.43 -7.06 8.95
N TYR A 68 -26.07 -7.32 10.21
CA TYR A 68 -25.42 -8.55 10.65
C TYR A 68 -26.46 -9.52 11.19
N CYS A 69 -26.74 -10.60 10.44
CA CYS A 69 -27.80 -11.55 10.80
C CYS A 69 -27.30 -12.97 11.10
N LYS A 70 -26.00 -13.24 10.94
CA LYS A 70 -25.39 -14.54 11.29
C LYS A 70 -24.83 -14.51 12.71
N SER A 71 -23.94 -15.44 13.03
CA SER A 71 -23.31 -15.54 14.35
C SER A 71 -22.35 -14.38 14.60
N ASN A 72 -22.31 -13.88 15.83
CA ASN A 72 -21.32 -12.88 16.28
C ASN A 72 -19.96 -13.51 16.66
N VAL A 73 -19.69 -14.73 16.18
CA VAL A 73 -18.47 -15.48 16.49
C VAL A 73 -17.53 -15.45 15.29
N ILE A 74 -16.33 -14.88 15.49
CA ILE A 74 -15.27 -14.81 14.48
C ILE A 74 -14.15 -15.77 14.89
N ALA A 75 -13.90 -16.80 14.07
CA ALA A 75 -12.85 -17.81 14.31
C ALA A 75 -11.45 -17.34 13.86
N GLN A 76 -11.08 -16.11 14.21
CA GLN A 76 -9.76 -15.53 13.91
C GLN A 76 -9.18 -14.85 15.15
N CYS A 77 -7.85 -14.81 15.26
CA CYS A 77 -7.16 -14.15 16.38
C CYS A 77 -7.35 -12.62 16.40
N TYR A 78 -7.90 -12.04 15.32
CA TYR A 78 -8.28 -10.63 15.22
C TYR A 78 -9.49 -10.50 14.30
N CYS A 79 -10.31 -9.47 14.52
CA CYS A 79 -11.44 -9.20 13.62
C CYS A 79 -10.90 -8.62 12.32
N ASP A 80 -11.09 -9.34 11.21
CA ASP A 80 -10.80 -8.91 9.85
C ASP A 80 -12.03 -8.48 9.03
N HIS A 81 -11.83 -7.61 8.03
CA HIS A 81 -12.94 -6.98 7.30
C HIS A 81 -13.74 -8.06 6.59
N ILE A 82 -13.07 -9.07 6.05
CA ILE A 82 -13.69 -10.19 5.36
C ILE A 82 -14.46 -11.07 6.36
N SER A 83 -13.91 -11.37 7.53
CA SER A 83 -14.63 -12.14 8.55
C SER A 83 -15.86 -11.39 9.06
N ILE A 84 -15.75 -10.07 9.28
CA ILE A 84 -16.87 -9.25 9.70
C ILE A 84 -17.95 -9.24 8.62
N THR A 85 -17.62 -8.86 7.37
CA THR A 85 -18.62 -8.79 6.30
C THR A 85 -19.19 -10.17 5.92
N SER A 86 -18.50 -11.28 6.21
CA SER A 86 -19.04 -12.64 6.01
C SER A 86 -20.27 -12.96 6.89
N GLN A 87 -20.42 -12.26 8.03
CA GLN A 87 -21.55 -12.39 8.94
C GLN A 87 -22.73 -11.47 8.58
N ALA A 88 -22.50 -10.51 7.68
CA ALA A 88 -23.54 -9.64 7.18
C ALA A 88 -24.48 -10.37 6.19
N CYS A 89 -25.69 -9.84 6.06
CA CYS A 89 -26.71 -10.30 5.12
C CYS A 89 -27.19 -9.14 4.24
N GLY A 90 -27.88 -9.45 3.13
CA GLY A 90 -28.37 -8.46 2.17
C GLY A 90 -27.51 -8.36 0.91
N GLU A 91 -28.08 -7.73 -0.13
CA GLU A 91 -27.43 -7.59 -1.45
C GLU A 91 -26.21 -6.66 -1.41
N ASP A 92 -26.16 -5.72 -0.45
CA ASP A 92 -25.10 -4.72 -0.32
C ASP A 92 -23.76 -5.28 0.20
N VAL A 93 -23.75 -6.49 0.79
CA VAL A 93 -22.55 -7.11 1.38
C VAL A 93 -21.42 -7.22 0.36
N THR A 94 -21.76 -7.70 -0.85
CA THR A 94 -20.80 -7.86 -1.95
C THR A 94 -20.25 -6.52 -2.40
N ILE A 95 -21.09 -5.49 -2.46
CA ILE A 95 -20.70 -4.14 -2.88
C ILE A 95 -19.71 -3.55 -1.87
N VAL A 96 -20.01 -3.63 -0.57
CA VAL A 96 -19.12 -3.15 0.50
C VAL A 96 -17.80 -3.91 0.51
N ALA A 97 -17.82 -5.24 0.39
CA ALA A 97 -16.61 -6.05 0.35
C ALA A 97 -15.72 -5.76 -0.87
N VAL A 98 -16.31 -5.63 -2.07
CA VAL A 98 -15.58 -5.30 -3.30
C VAL A 98 -15.02 -3.88 -3.23
N THR A 99 -15.80 -2.92 -2.71
CA THR A 99 -15.36 -1.52 -2.56
C THR A 99 -14.16 -1.43 -1.62
N ALA A 100 -14.23 -2.09 -0.46
CA ALA A 100 -13.12 -2.15 0.48
C ALA A 100 -11.86 -2.80 -0.13
N LEU A 101 -12.03 -3.89 -0.90
CA LEU A 101 -10.92 -4.52 -1.62
C LEU A 101 -10.31 -3.59 -2.67
N CYS A 102 -11.13 -2.90 -3.45
CA CYS A 102 -10.68 -1.94 -4.47
C CYS A 102 -9.87 -0.80 -3.83
N VAL A 103 -10.37 -0.20 -2.75
CA VAL A 103 -9.66 0.86 -2.02
C VAL A 103 -8.33 0.35 -1.46
N ALA A 104 -8.32 -0.85 -0.88
CA ALA A 104 -7.11 -1.47 -0.35
C ALA A 104 -6.08 -1.76 -1.45
N MET A 105 -6.52 -2.26 -2.61
CA MET A 105 -5.67 -2.51 -3.76
C MET A 105 -5.11 -1.22 -4.35
N LEU A 106 -5.90 -0.15 -4.45
CA LEU A 106 -5.42 1.16 -4.90
C LEU A 106 -4.35 1.71 -3.95
N CYS A 107 -4.58 1.64 -2.62
CA CYS A 107 -3.62 2.08 -1.61
C CYS A 107 -2.32 1.27 -1.60
N LEU A 108 -2.33 0.04 -2.15
CA LEU A 108 -1.15 -0.81 -2.26
C LEU A 108 -0.44 -0.64 -3.61
N LEU A 109 -1.18 -0.77 -4.71
CA LEU A 109 -0.63 -0.80 -6.06
C LEU A 109 -0.14 0.57 -6.51
N LEU A 110 -0.82 1.67 -6.13
CA LEU A 110 -0.40 3.00 -6.54
C LEU A 110 0.98 3.34 -5.96
N PRO A 111 1.24 3.26 -4.63
CA PRO A 111 2.58 3.46 -4.09
C PRO A 111 3.60 2.46 -4.66
N LEU A 112 3.24 1.18 -4.81
CA LEU A 112 4.13 0.17 -5.37
C LEU A 112 4.58 0.52 -6.80
N ALA A 113 3.66 0.94 -7.67
CA ALA A 113 3.98 1.30 -9.05
C ALA A 113 4.97 2.47 -9.11
N PHE A 114 4.75 3.51 -8.30
CA PHE A 114 5.68 4.64 -8.19
C PHE A 114 7.05 4.20 -7.66
N ILE A 115 7.09 3.35 -6.63
CA ILE A 115 8.34 2.84 -6.06
C ILE A 115 9.13 2.04 -7.11
N VAL A 116 8.46 1.14 -7.85
CA VAL A 116 9.10 0.35 -8.92
C VAL A 116 9.64 1.27 -10.01
N PHE A 117 8.85 2.25 -10.46
CA PHE A 117 9.29 3.24 -11.44
C PHE A 117 10.53 4.02 -10.97
N SER A 118 10.53 4.47 -9.72
CA SER A 118 11.66 5.16 -9.10
C SER A 118 12.92 4.29 -9.12
N TYR A 119 12.83 3.01 -8.74
CA TYR A 119 13.99 2.12 -8.71
C TYR A 119 14.49 1.70 -10.10
N ILE A 120 13.61 1.50 -11.07
CA ILE A 120 14.03 1.29 -12.47
C ILE A 120 14.83 2.49 -12.95
N SER A 121 14.35 3.71 -12.69
CA SER A 121 15.03 4.94 -13.07
C SER A 121 16.37 5.11 -12.37
N ILE A 122 16.43 4.83 -11.06
CA ILE A 122 17.66 4.83 -10.27
C ILE A 122 18.65 3.80 -10.85
N PHE A 123 18.20 2.59 -11.17
CA PHE A 123 19.05 1.56 -11.77
C PHE A 123 19.65 2.02 -13.10
N VAL A 124 18.84 2.62 -13.98
CA VAL A 124 19.32 3.20 -15.24
C VAL A 124 20.36 4.29 -14.98
N ALA A 125 20.13 5.17 -14.01
CA ALA A 125 21.10 6.21 -13.63
C ALA A 125 22.42 5.60 -13.11
N ILE A 126 22.35 4.56 -12.29
CA ILE A 126 23.52 3.84 -11.75
C ILE A 126 24.37 3.23 -12.86
N VAL A 127 23.75 2.63 -13.88
CA VAL A 127 24.46 2.04 -15.03
C VAL A 127 25.22 3.10 -15.83
N ARG A 128 24.74 4.35 -15.85
CA ARG A 128 25.40 5.48 -16.52
C ARG A 128 26.57 6.08 -15.75
N ILE A 129 26.75 5.75 -14.47
CA ILE A 129 27.87 6.26 -13.67
C ILE A 129 29.16 5.56 -14.10
N SER A 130 30.11 6.32 -14.64
CA SER A 130 31.42 5.80 -15.07
C SER A 130 32.37 5.46 -13.90
N ASN A 131 32.18 6.08 -12.74
CA ASN A 131 33.03 5.86 -11.55
C ASN A 131 32.52 4.70 -10.67
N ALA A 132 33.35 3.66 -10.50
CA ALA A 132 33.05 2.50 -9.67
C ALA A 132 32.78 2.84 -8.20
N ALA A 133 33.45 3.85 -7.64
CA ALA A 133 33.22 4.29 -6.26
C ALA A 133 31.83 4.95 -6.10
N GLY A 134 31.44 5.79 -7.06
CA GLY A 134 30.10 6.39 -7.11
C GLY A 134 29.01 5.33 -7.23
N ARG A 135 29.22 4.32 -8.10
CA ARG A 135 28.30 3.19 -8.26
C ARG A 135 28.11 2.39 -6.96
N ARG A 136 29.20 2.00 -6.28
CA ARG A 136 29.14 1.25 -5.01
C ARG A 136 28.42 2.04 -3.92
N ARG A 137 28.68 3.34 -3.84
CA ARG A 137 28.04 4.22 -2.84
C ARG A 137 26.52 4.27 -3.03
N THR A 138 26.05 4.46 -4.27
CA THR A 138 24.60 4.51 -4.56
C THR A 138 23.93 3.15 -4.37
N LEU A 139 24.59 2.04 -4.74
CA LEU A 139 24.05 0.71 -4.49
C LEU A 139 23.92 0.42 -2.99
N SER A 140 24.93 0.78 -2.19
CA SER A 140 24.90 0.57 -0.74
C SER A 140 23.74 1.30 -0.05
N THR A 141 23.26 2.43 -0.58
CA THR A 141 22.13 3.16 -0.01
C THR A 141 20.78 2.67 -0.55
N CYS A 142 20.70 2.22 -1.81
CA CYS A 142 19.46 1.73 -2.41
C CYS A 142 19.11 0.29 -2.02
N THR A 143 20.10 -0.58 -1.81
CA THR A 143 19.87 -2.00 -1.49
C THR A 143 19.00 -2.22 -0.25
N PRO A 144 19.26 -1.56 0.91
CA PRO A 144 18.40 -1.72 2.08
C PRO A 144 16.95 -1.30 1.83
N GLN A 145 16.76 -0.22 1.05
CA GLN A 145 15.43 0.31 0.79
C GLN A 145 14.63 -0.58 -0.18
N ILE A 146 15.29 -1.17 -1.17
CA ILE A 146 14.69 -2.20 -2.04
C ILE A 146 14.32 -3.44 -1.20
N LEU A 147 15.21 -3.90 -0.33
CA LEU A 147 14.96 -5.05 0.53
C LEU A 147 13.74 -4.83 1.44
N ILE A 148 13.68 -3.69 2.13
CA ILE A 148 12.54 -3.33 3.00
C ILE A 148 11.25 -3.25 2.17
N THR A 149 11.30 -2.66 0.98
CA THR A 149 10.15 -2.59 0.06
C THR A 149 9.67 -4.01 -0.32
N CYS A 150 10.58 -4.91 -0.70
CA CYS A 150 10.23 -6.29 -1.04
C CYS A 150 9.61 -7.03 0.15
N LEU A 151 10.22 -6.94 1.33
CA LEU A 151 9.70 -7.56 2.55
C LEU A 151 8.30 -7.04 2.93
N PHE A 152 8.03 -5.78 2.63
CA PHE A 152 6.74 -5.17 2.91
C PHE A 152 5.64 -5.54 1.91
N TYR A 153 5.93 -5.49 0.60
CA TYR A 153 4.92 -5.68 -0.45
C TYR A 153 4.70 -7.13 -0.85
N LEU A 154 5.73 -7.98 -0.87
CA LEU A 154 5.59 -9.37 -1.35
C LEU A 154 4.53 -10.16 -0.57
N PRO A 155 4.51 -10.17 0.78
CA PRO A 155 3.48 -10.89 1.54
C PRO A 155 2.08 -10.34 1.26
N ARG A 156 1.95 -9.02 1.14
CA ARG A 156 0.67 -8.35 0.88
C ARG A 156 0.11 -8.71 -0.48
N CYS A 157 0.94 -8.63 -1.53
CA CYS A 157 0.53 -9.02 -2.88
C CYS A 157 0.04 -10.47 -2.93
N PHE A 158 0.70 -11.38 -2.21
CA PHE A 158 0.26 -12.77 -2.12
C PHE A 158 -1.10 -12.89 -1.44
N VAL A 159 -1.29 -12.25 -0.28
CA VAL A 159 -2.57 -12.26 0.45
C VAL A 159 -3.70 -11.67 -0.40
N TYR A 160 -3.52 -10.51 -1.02
CA TYR A 160 -4.55 -9.88 -1.85
C TYR A 160 -4.91 -10.70 -3.09
N LYS A 161 -3.93 -11.36 -3.73
CA LYS A 161 -4.21 -12.27 -4.85
C LYS A 161 -5.08 -13.44 -4.43
N ASN A 162 -4.80 -14.04 -3.27
CA ASN A 162 -5.61 -15.13 -2.72
C ASN A 162 -7.03 -14.63 -2.43
N ILE A 163 -7.18 -13.52 -1.71
CA ILE A 163 -8.48 -12.91 -1.37
C ILE A 163 -9.30 -12.61 -2.63
N TYR A 164 -8.69 -11.99 -3.65
CA TYR A 164 -9.37 -11.70 -4.91
C TYR A 164 -9.87 -12.99 -5.59
N THR A 165 -9.08 -14.06 -5.56
CA THR A 165 -9.46 -15.36 -6.12
C THR A 165 -10.64 -15.97 -5.36
N TYR A 166 -10.62 -15.91 -4.02
CA TYR A 166 -11.73 -16.37 -3.17
C TYR A 166 -13.02 -15.59 -3.42
N LEU A 167 -12.96 -14.25 -3.47
CA LEU A 167 -14.13 -13.41 -3.75
C LEU A 167 -14.67 -13.65 -5.15
N LYS A 168 -13.80 -13.83 -6.14
CA LYS A 168 -14.20 -14.16 -7.51
C LYS A 168 -14.89 -15.52 -7.59
N ALA A 169 -14.40 -16.53 -6.86
CA ALA A 169 -15.04 -17.84 -6.76
C ALA A 169 -16.40 -17.77 -6.04
N ALA A 170 -16.49 -17.04 -4.93
CA ALA A 170 -17.73 -16.85 -4.18
C ALA A 170 -18.81 -16.12 -5.00
N ASN A 171 -18.43 -15.08 -5.75
CA ASN A 171 -19.36 -14.37 -6.64
C ASN A 171 -19.84 -15.24 -7.81
N MET A 172 -19.04 -16.18 -8.29
CA MET A 172 -19.49 -17.14 -9.32
C MET A 172 -20.51 -18.13 -8.76
N LEU A 173 -20.35 -18.60 -7.51
CA LEU A 173 -21.28 -19.51 -6.85
C LEU A 173 -22.61 -18.85 -6.45
N LEU A 174 -22.62 -17.55 -6.16
CA LEU A 174 -23.85 -16.80 -5.84
C LEU A 174 -24.67 -16.44 -7.09
N ARG A 175 -24.12 -16.62 -8.29
CA ARG A 175 -24.75 -16.27 -9.57
C ARG A 175 -25.23 -17.49 -10.38
N SER A 176 -24.96 -18.71 -9.90
CA SER A 176 -25.43 -19.99 -10.45
C SER A 176 -26.60 -20.53 -9.65
#